data_AF-I1CQD7-F1
#
_entry.id   AF-I1CQD7-F1
#
_cell.length_a   1.000
_cell.length_b   1.000
_cell.length_c   1.000
_cell.angle_alpha   90.00
_cell.angle_beta   90.00
_cell.angle_gamma   90.00
#
_symmetry.space_group_name_H-M   'P 1'
#
loop_
_entity.id
_entity.type
_entity.pdbx_description
1 polymer ?
#
loop_
_entity_poly.entity_id
_entity_poly.type
_entity_poly.pdbx_seq_one_letter_code
_entity_poly.pdbx_strand_id
1 'polypeptide(L)'
;MQKGFDEGYKDGLSIGKAVGKLRGVVGVDYFRKDGPKDKENYISPKDFFVFYLYEIINELSSKDYGDALFGFFMFFRLLARSATTTATFRSRLSPLDLPVKQRISTKVIDDVRGIMRKVPQPVVVVTTSKPEDPNYRRGITVASFTSVCLNPEPLVSFCVRVPSRASQLLHSSGSMVVNMLSHEQVQQSTAFSSPDADQFKDVPFFDDPITGLPVLMGTVGAMHCEVFKVVQLGDHEMWIIKVLKVEEGVGGEHGLREESKPLLYYDRGYRSVGDQVFMKAFTENDGTLNTTKWTHRAHLRMAWNYIRELGPDAAGPVIKQTIQSHFKKDTRKSQAYNETITSFYIALVSAAVRSFKDYENDFFALVERYPELLDPKTIETYYSSERLRTEKAKHEFVEPDLRPLPKKL
;
A
#
# COMPACT_ATOMS: atom_id res chain seq x y z
N MET A 1 -29.04 34.39 -0.40
CA MET A 1 -28.06 35.22 -1.14
C MET A 1 -27.98 34.80 -2.60
N GLN A 2 -27.67 33.54 -2.92
CA GLN A 2 -27.61 33.01 -4.29
C GLN A 2 -28.82 33.40 -5.17
N LYS A 3 -30.03 33.13 -4.68
CA LYS A 3 -31.29 33.39 -5.41
C LYS A 3 -31.48 34.85 -5.85
N GLY A 4 -30.98 35.81 -5.07
CA GLY A 4 -31.06 37.24 -5.39
C GLY A 4 -30.00 37.73 -6.38
N PHE A 5 -28.85 37.04 -6.43
CA PHE A 5 -27.82 37.28 -7.45
C PHE A 5 -28.29 36.75 -8.81
N ASP A 6 -28.87 35.55 -8.83
CA ASP A 6 -29.36 34.89 -10.05
C ASP A 6 -30.52 35.64 -10.71
N GLU A 7 -31.42 36.22 -9.91
CA GLU A 7 -32.51 37.06 -10.42
C GLU A 7 -32.00 38.41 -10.98
N GLY A 8 -30.99 39.02 -10.35
CA GLY A 8 -30.40 40.27 -10.84
C GLY A 8 -29.68 40.14 -12.18
N TYR A 9 -29.04 38.99 -12.43
CA TYR A 9 -28.42 38.68 -13.71
C TYR A 9 -29.43 38.36 -14.81
N LYS A 10 -30.53 37.65 -14.47
CA LYS A 10 -31.64 37.43 -15.41
C LYS A 10 -32.31 38.72 -15.88
N ASP A 11 -32.26 39.77 -15.07
CA ASP A 11 -32.75 41.12 -15.41
C ASP A 11 -31.75 41.97 -16.22
N GLY A 12 -30.59 41.42 -16.61
CA GLY A 12 -29.59 42.12 -17.44
C GLY A 12 -28.85 43.26 -16.73
N LEU A 13 -28.83 43.27 -15.39
CA LEU A 13 -28.19 44.31 -14.59
C LEU A 13 -26.67 44.12 -14.55
N SER A 14 -25.93 45.24 -14.52
CA SER A 14 -24.49 45.17 -14.22
C SER A 14 -24.27 44.73 -12.77
N ILE A 15 -23.12 44.09 -12.49
CA ILE A 15 -22.74 43.58 -11.16
C ILE A 15 -23.03 44.60 -10.04
N GLY A 16 -22.67 45.87 -10.25
CA GLY A 16 -22.90 46.92 -9.25
C GLY A 16 -24.39 47.18 -8.93
N LYS A 17 -25.28 46.99 -9.91
CA LYS A 17 -26.74 47.13 -9.73
C LYS A 17 -27.37 45.88 -9.12
N ALA A 18 -26.88 44.68 -9.47
CA ALA A 18 -27.31 43.43 -8.84
C ALA A 18 -26.96 43.39 -7.33
N VAL A 19 -25.75 43.84 -6.98
CA VAL A 19 -25.31 44.03 -5.58
C VAL A 19 -26.16 45.08 -4.85
N GLY A 20 -26.60 46.14 -5.54
CA GLY A 20 -27.53 47.14 -5.00
C GLY A 20 -28.92 46.59 -4.67
N LYS A 21 -29.44 45.63 -5.46
CA LYS A 21 -30.74 44.97 -5.21
C LYS A 21 -30.68 44.07 -3.97
N LEU A 22 -29.55 43.40 -3.74
CA LEU A 22 -29.27 42.60 -2.54
C LEU A 22 -29.26 43.44 -1.24
N ARG A 23 -28.81 44.70 -1.28
CA ARG A 23 -28.89 45.61 -0.13
C ARG A 23 -30.33 45.80 0.36
N GLY A 24 -31.31 45.83 -0.55
CA GLY A 24 -32.73 45.99 -0.20
C GLY A 24 -33.39 44.73 0.37
N VAL A 25 -32.85 43.54 0.08
CA VAL A 25 -33.45 42.25 0.45
C VAL A 25 -32.93 41.72 1.79
N VAL A 26 -31.66 41.96 2.11
CA VAL A 26 -31.02 41.34 3.30
C VAL A 26 -30.92 42.31 4.48
N GLY A 27 -31.17 43.62 4.30
CA GLY A 27 -31.16 44.59 5.40
C GLY A 27 -29.79 44.73 6.10
N VAL A 28 -28.69 44.42 5.42
CA VAL A 28 -27.32 44.50 5.97
C VAL A 28 -26.47 45.48 5.15
N ASP A 29 -25.91 46.48 5.82
CA ASP A 29 -25.05 47.51 5.23
C ASP A 29 -23.61 46.98 5.04
N TYR A 30 -23.31 46.48 3.84
CA TYR A 30 -22.00 45.88 3.52
C TYR A 30 -20.82 46.87 3.37
N PHE A 31 -21.05 48.18 3.37
CA PHE A 31 -19.96 49.16 3.23
C PHE A 31 -20.24 50.39 4.09
N ARG A 32 -19.50 50.55 5.20
CA ARG A 32 -19.41 51.80 5.93
C ARG A 32 -18.03 52.42 5.71
N LYS A 33 -18.03 53.71 5.38
CA LYS A 33 -16.84 54.49 5.04
C LYS A 33 -15.92 54.69 6.26
N ASP A 34 -16.51 54.68 7.46
CA ASP A 34 -15.84 54.90 8.74
C ASP A 34 -16.28 53.79 9.71
N GLY A 35 -15.40 52.84 10.06
CA GLY A 35 -15.71 51.78 11.05
C GLY A 35 -15.38 52.24 12.49
N PRO A 36 -15.53 51.40 13.54
CA PRO A 36 -16.54 50.37 13.85
C PRO A 36 -17.23 50.63 15.22
N LYS A 37 -18.23 49.80 15.60
CA LYS A 37 -18.44 49.16 16.92
C LYS A 37 -19.81 48.46 16.89
N ASP A 38 -19.79 47.16 17.12
CA ASP A 38 -20.94 46.25 17.23
C ASP A 38 -21.65 45.87 15.92
N LYS A 39 -21.35 44.64 15.45
CA LYS A 39 -22.32 43.55 15.22
C LYS A 39 -21.64 42.41 14.44
N GLU A 40 -22.01 41.19 14.80
CA GLU A 40 -21.54 39.86 14.34
C GLU A 40 -21.54 39.62 12.82
N ASN A 41 -21.94 40.60 11.99
CA ASN A 41 -22.15 40.45 10.55
C ASN A 41 -21.33 41.43 9.69
N TYR A 42 -20.30 42.08 10.24
CA TYR A 42 -19.37 42.90 9.44
C TYR A 42 -18.31 42.03 8.77
N ILE A 43 -18.28 42.03 7.44
CA ILE A 43 -17.22 41.41 6.64
C ILE A 43 -16.36 42.53 6.07
N SER A 44 -15.05 42.49 6.36
CA SER A 44 -14.14 43.53 5.87
C SER A 44 -14.00 43.45 4.34
N PRO A 45 -13.66 44.56 3.64
CA PRO A 45 -13.42 44.53 2.19
C PRO A 45 -12.35 43.50 1.77
N LYS A 46 -11.39 43.20 2.66
CA LYS A 46 -10.37 42.17 2.44
C LYS A 46 -10.95 40.75 2.55
N ASP A 47 -11.85 40.50 3.49
CA ASP A 47 -12.44 39.17 3.69
C ASP A 47 -13.50 38.86 2.63
N PHE A 48 -14.25 39.88 2.19
CA PHE A 48 -15.13 39.79 1.02
C PHE A 48 -14.32 39.44 -0.24
N PHE A 49 -13.13 40.03 -0.40
CA PHE A 49 -12.24 39.75 -1.52
C PHE A 49 -11.72 38.30 -1.50
N VAL A 50 -11.36 37.76 -0.33
CA VAL A 50 -10.91 36.35 -0.20
C VAL A 50 -12.05 35.38 -0.51
N PHE A 51 -13.27 35.68 -0.06
CA PHE A 51 -14.44 34.85 -0.34
C PHE A 51 -14.82 34.87 -1.84
N TYR A 52 -14.77 36.04 -2.46
CA TYR A 52 -15.04 36.22 -3.89
C TYR A 52 -13.96 35.58 -4.77
N LEU A 53 -12.69 35.62 -4.36
CA LEU A 53 -11.60 34.93 -5.07
C LEU A 53 -11.73 33.40 -4.97
N TYR A 54 -12.19 32.90 -3.82
CA TYR A 54 -12.41 31.47 -3.60
C TYR A 54 -13.57 30.92 -4.46
N GLU A 55 -14.67 31.67 -4.56
CA GLU A 55 -15.79 31.35 -5.46
C GLU A 55 -15.37 31.37 -6.95
N ILE A 56 -14.61 32.38 -7.38
CA ILE A 56 -14.07 32.44 -8.76
C ILE A 56 -13.15 31.25 -9.04
N ILE A 57 -12.28 30.87 -8.10
CA ILE A 57 -11.39 29.71 -8.24
C ILE A 57 -12.19 28.40 -8.33
N ASN A 58 -13.32 28.30 -7.64
CA ASN A 58 -14.20 27.14 -7.71
C ASN A 58 -15.01 27.09 -9.00
N GLU A 59 -15.53 28.22 -9.51
CA GLU A 59 -16.16 28.32 -10.83
C GLU A 59 -15.18 28.04 -11.98
N LEU A 60 -13.90 28.42 -11.83
CA LEU A 60 -12.82 28.09 -12.77
C LEU A 60 -12.56 26.57 -12.87
N SER A 61 -13.02 25.76 -11.90
CA SER A 61 -12.96 24.29 -11.97
C SER A 61 -14.13 23.67 -12.75
N SER A 62 -15.21 24.43 -12.98
CA SER A 62 -16.36 24.01 -13.79
C SER A 62 -16.32 24.68 -15.17
N LYS A 63 -15.62 24.01 -16.10
CA LYS A 63 -15.62 24.18 -17.58
C LYS A 63 -16.48 25.34 -18.15
N ASP A 64 -15.94 26.58 -18.17
CA ASP A 64 -16.12 27.49 -19.30
C ASP A 64 -15.04 28.58 -19.30
N TYR A 65 -14.11 28.51 -20.28
CA TYR A 65 -12.86 29.29 -20.28
C TYR A 65 -12.97 30.67 -20.98
N GLY A 66 -14.15 31.05 -21.48
CA GLY A 66 -14.37 32.30 -22.21
C GLY A 66 -14.52 33.55 -21.34
N ASP A 67 -15.31 33.47 -20.26
CA ASP A 67 -15.69 34.66 -19.49
C ASP A 67 -14.69 35.02 -18.38
N ALA A 68 -13.93 34.03 -17.90
CA ALA A 68 -12.89 34.22 -16.88
C ALA A 68 -11.72 35.10 -17.35
N LEU A 69 -11.33 34.96 -18.62
CA LEU A 69 -10.27 35.77 -19.23
C LEU A 69 -10.70 37.24 -19.39
N PHE A 70 -11.99 37.50 -19.62
CA PHE A 70 -12.53 38.85 -19.72
C PHE A 70 -12.59 39.57 -18.36
N GLY A 71 -12.95 38.84 -17.28
CA GLY A 71 -12.88 39.33 -15.91
C GLY A 71 -11.46 39.68 -15.46
N PHE A 72 -10.49 38.84 -15.84
CA PHE A 72 -9.06 39.06 -15.56
C PHE A 72 -8.50 40.30 -16.30
N PHE A 73 -8.96 40.53 -17.54
CA PHE A 73 -8.53 41.68 -18.35
C PHE A 73 -9.11 43.02 -17.86
N MET A 74 -10.36 43.04 -17.40
CA MET A 74 -10.98 44.23 -16.80
C MET A 74 -10.32 44.64 -15.48
N PHE A 75 -9.84 43.67 -14.69
CA PHE A 75 -9.12 43.90 -13.44
C PHE A 75 -7.78 44.62 -13.65
N PHE A 76 -6.99 44.22 -14.65
CA PHE A 76 -5.72 44.90 -14.98
C PHE A 76 -5.93 46.33 -15.49
N ARG A 77 -7.04 46.61 -16.20
CA ARG A 77 -7.39 47.98 -16.62
C ARG A 77 -7.79 48.89 -15.45
N LEU A 78 -8.36 48.34 -14.38
CA LEU A 78 -8.72 49.08 -13.17
C LEU A 78 -7.50 49.37 -12.28
N LEU A 79 -6.57 48.42 -12.15
CA LEU A 79 -5.29 48.63 -11.45
C LEU A 79 -4.38 49.64 -12.18
N ALA A 80 -4.31 49.58 -13.51
CA ALA A 80 -3.50 50.51 -14.30
C ALA A 80 -3.99 51.96 -14.25
N ARG A 81 -5.25 52.22 -13.88
CA ARG A 81 -5.80 53.58 -13.71
C ARG A 81 -5.58 54.18 -12.32
N SER A 82 -5.13 53.39 -11.34
CA SER A 82 -4.96 53.82 -9.95
C SER A 82 -3.49 54.00 -9.53
N ALA A 83 -2.53 53.69 -10.40
CA ALA A 83 -1.11 53.75 -10.09
C ALA A 83 -0.56 55.19 -10.27
N THR A 84 -0.77 56.05 -9.28
CA THR A 84 0.05 57.27 -9.10
C THR A 84 0.27 57.53 -7.62
N THR A 85 0.87 56.58 -6.90
CA THR A 85 1.65 56.91 -5.69
C THR A 85 2.70 55.84 -5.46
N THR A 86 3.95 56.21 -5.72
CA THR A 86 5.16 55.53 -5.28
C THR A 86 5.24 55.57 -3.75
N ALA A 87 5.11 54.42 -3.08
CA ALA A 87 5.49 54.28 -1.68
C ALA A 87 6.04 52.87 -1.43
N THR A 88 7.29 52.85 -0.97
CA THR A 88 8.11 51.72 -0.54
C THR A 88 7.39 50.82 0.47
N PHE A 89 6.97 49.63 0.03
CA PHE A 89 6.39 48.61 0.92
C PHE A 89 7.50 47.71 1.50
N ARG A 90 8.19 48.21 2.54
CA ARG A 90 9.05 47.39 3.41
C ARG A 90 8.18 46.63 4.42
N SER A 91 8.25 45.30 4.36
CA SER A 91 8.05 44.32 5.44
C SER A 91 7.33 44.78 6.71
N ARG A 92 6.05 44.41 6.85
CA ARG A 92 5.34 44.14 8.12
C ARG A 92 4.04 43.38 7.81
N LEU A 93 4.17 42.16 7.30
CA LEU A 93 3.11 41.17 7.47
C LEU A 93 3.37 40.50 8.82
N SER A 94 2.67 40.97 9.85
CA SER A 94 2.42 40.15 11.04
C SER A 94 1.75 38.86 10.56
N PRO A 95 2.15 37.68 11.06
CA PRO A 95 1.48 36.44 10.71
C PRO A 95 -0.01 36.61 10.94
N LEU A 96 -0.81 36.29 9.92
CA LEU A 96 -2.23 36.05 10.10
C LEU A 96 -2.34 35.07 11.28
N ASP A 97 -3.03 35.46 12.35
CA ASP A 97 -3.37 34.57 13.47
C ASP A 97 -4.25 33.43 12.92
N LEU A 98 -3.58 32.40 12.40
CA LEU A 98 -4.17 31.10 12.16
C LEU A 98 -4.74 30.62 13.49
N PRO A 99 -5.99 30.12 13.52
CA PRO A 99 -6.63 29.71 14.76
C PRO A 99 -5.71 28.73 15.51
N VAL A 100 -5.52 29.03 16.79
CA VAL A 100 -4.79 28.28 17.81
C VAL A 100 -4.78 26.78 17.47
N LYS A 101 -3.58 26.17 17.37
CA LYS A 101 -3.38 24.72 17.29
C LYS A 101 -4.35 24.02 18.26
N GLN A 102 -5.50 23.55 17.78
CA GLN A 102 -6.30 22.60 18.53
C GLN A 102 -5.38 21.41 18.75
N ARG A 103 -4.99 21.18 20.01
CA ARG A 103 -4.29 19.95 20.39
C ARG A 103 -5.20 18.81 19.97
N ILE A 104 -4.88 18.17 18.85
CA ILE A 104 -5.52 16.90 18.47
C ILE A 104 -5.42 16.01 19.71
N SER A 105 -6.56 15.55 20.22
CA SER A 105 -6.58 14.62 21.34
C SER A 105 -5.68 13.43 21.00
N THR A 106 -4.74 13.09 21.88
CA THR A 106 -3.85 11.93 21.71
C THR A 106 -4.64 10.66 21.39
N LYS A 107 -5.86 10.57 21.93
CA LYS A 107 -6.82 9.50 21.61
C LYS A 107 -7.10 9.38 20.11
N VAL A 108 -7.36 10.48 19.40
CA VAL A 108 -7.66 10.43 17.96
C VAL A 108 -6.45 9.96 17.16
N ILE A 109 -5.24 10.38 17.54
CA ILE A 109 -3.98 9.92 16.91
C ILE A 109 -3.82 8.42 17.10
N ASP A 110 -4.06 7.93 18.32
CA ASP A 110 -3.95 6.50 18.64
C ASP A 110 -5.06 5.67 17.97
N ASP A 111 -6.29 6.19 17.89
CA ASP A 111 -7.41 5.57 17.19
C ASP A 111 -7.12 5.46 15.69
N VAL A 112 -6.61 6.53 15.05
CA VAL A 112 -6.18 6.52 13.65
C VAL A 112 -5.07 5.50 13.44
N ARG A 113 -4.03 5.49 14.30
CA ARG A 113 -2.97 4.49 14.21
C ARG A 113 -3.51 3.07 14.39
N GLY A 114 -4.48 2.90 15.30
CA GLY A 114 -5.12 1.63 15.59
C GLY A 114 -5.90 1.08 14.40
N ILE A 115 -6.74 1.91 13.76
CA ILE A 115 -7.53 1.47 12.60
C ILE A 115 -6.66 1.28 11.35
N MET A 116 -5.69 2.16 11.12
CA MET A 116 -4.80 2.07 9.96
C MET A 116 -3.90 0.83 9.99
N ARG A 117 -3.57 0.30 11.17
CA ARG A 117 -2.88 -1.01 11.28
C ARG A 117 -3.69 -2.17 10.69
N LYS A 118 -5.03 -2.06 10.67
CA LYS A 118 -5.93 -3.07 10.11
C LYS A 118 -6.21 -2.87 8.62
N VAL A 119 -5.59 -1.89 7.99
CA VAL A 119 -5.66 -1.70 6.54
C VAL A 119 -4.45 -2.41 5.93
N PRO A 120 -4.62 -3.45 5.10
CA PRO A 120 -3.49 -4.08 4.41
C PRO A 120 -2.81 -3.08 3.48
N GLN A 121 -1.49 -2.99 3.58
CA GLN A 121 -0.68 -2.07 2.77
C GLN A 121 0.32 -2.84 1.91
N PRO A 122 0.59 -2.40 0.67
CA PRO A 122 1.69 -2.94 -0.11
C PRO A 122 3.01 -2.64 0.60
N VAL A 123 4.02 -3.49 0.41
CA VAL A 123 5.39 -3.20 0.85
C VAL A 123 6.24 -2.93 -0.37
N VAL A 124 6.77 -1.71 -0.47
CA VAL A 124 7.71 -1.33 -1.52
C VAL A 124 9.00 -0.77 -0.92
N VAL A 125 10.10 -0.91 -1.64
CA VAL A 125 11.36 -0.23 -1.33
C VAL A 125 11.63 0.81 -2.40
N VAL A 126 11.72 2.07 -1.99
CA VAL A 126 12.17 3.16 -2.85
C VAL A 126 13.67 3.25 -2.72
N THR A 127 14.40 3.06 -3.81
CA THR A 127 15.86 3.13 -3.84
C THR A 127 16.32 4.31 -4.69
N THR A 128 17.47 4.88 -4.32
CA THR A 128 18.09 6.00 -5.03
C THR A 128 19.60 5.99 -4.79
N SER A 129 20.34 6.67 -5.65
CA SER A 129 21.78 6.87 -5.53
C SER A 129 22.13 8.32 -5.83
N LYS A 130 23.31 8.73 -5.36
CA LYS A 130 23.84 10.06 -5.66
C LYS A 130 24.29 10.10 -7.13
N PRO A 131 23.87 11.11 -7.92
CA PRO A 131 24.21 11.18 -9.34
C PRO A 131 25.72 11.13 -9.61
N GLU A 132 26.54 11.76 -8.75
CA GLU A 132 27.99 11.82 -8.92
C GLU A 132 28.73 10.63 -8.28
N ASP A 133 28.05 9.85 -7.45
CA ASP A 133 28.63 8.67 -6.78
C ASP A 133 27.56 7.59 -6.61
N PRO A 134 27.39 6.69 -7.61
CA PRO A 134 26.42 5.61 -7.56
C PRO A 134 26.65 4.64 -6.39
N ASN A 135 27.85 4.61 -5.78
CA ASN A 135 28.10 3.81 -4.58
C ASN A 135 27.46 4.41 -3.34
N TYR A 136 27.24 5.73 -3.33
CA TYR A 136 26.45 6.39 -2.29
C TYR A 136 24.95 6.23 -2.58
N ARG A 137 24.42 5.10 -2.11
CA ARG A 137 23.03 4.67 -2.34
C ARG A 137 22.27 4.49 -1.03
N ARG A 138 20.95 4.69 -1.10
CA ARG A 138 20.01 4.41 0.00
C ARG A 138 18.73 3.84 -0.55
N GLY A 139 18.04 3.08 0.29
CA GLY A 139 16.63 2.81 0.09
C GLY A 139 15.81 3.10 1.34
N ILE A 140 14.50 3.12 1.16
CA ILE A 140 13.53 3.24 2.24
C ILE A 140 12.35 2.32 1.97
N THR A 141 12.00 1.48 2.93
CA THR A 141 10.74 0.75 2.92
C THR A 141 9.59 1.70 3.21
N VAL A 142 8.57 1.68 2.35
CA VAL A 142 7.35 2.47 2.54
C VAL A 142 6.12 1.60 2.31
N ALA A 143 5.11 1.81 3.16
CA ALA A 143 3.81 1.13 3.08
C ALA A 143 2.67 2.03 2.58
N SER A 144 2.93 3.35 2.48
CA SER A 144 1.96 4.35 2.03
C SER A 144 1.89 4.48 0.49
N PHE A 145 2.36 3.47 -0.25
CA PHE A 145 2.45 3.54 -1.70
C PHE A 145 1.08 3.42 -2.36
N THR A 146 0.76 4.32 -3.30
CA THR A 146 -0.51 4.29 -4.04
C THR A 146 -0.37 4.88 -5.44
N SER A 147 -1.23 4.45 -6.37
CA SER A 147 -1.42 5.14 -7.66
C SER A 147 -2.18 6.46 -7.44
N VAL A 148 -1.88 7.47 -8.26
CA VAL A 148 -2.47 8.82 -8.20
C VAL A 148 -3.15 9.20 -9.52
N CYS A 149 -2.46 9.05 -10.64
CA CYS A 149 -2.95 9.49 -11.95
C CYS A 149 -2.40 8.60 -13.06
N LEU A 150 -3.14 8.45 -14.16
CA LEU A 150 -2.66 7.80 -15.38
C LEU A 150 -2.71 8.72 -16.61
N ASN A 151 -3.45 9.83 -16.55
CA ASN A 151 -3.62 10.77 -17.66
C ASN A 151 -3.80 12.20 -17.10
N PRO A 152 -2.97 13.19 -17.47
CA PRO A 152 -1.98 13.16 -18.56
C PRO A 152 -0.68 12.41 -18.27
N GLU A 153 -0.37 12.14 -17.00
CA GLU A 153 0.91 11.54 -16.59
C GLU A 153 0.67 10.35 -15.65
N PRO A 154 1.45 9.26 -15.78
CA PRO A 154 1.40 8.13 -14.85
C PRO A 154 2.10 8.51 -13.54
N LEU A 155 1.31 8.91 -12.55
CA LEU A 155 1.77 9.35 -11.24
C LEU A 155 1.44 8.32 -10.16
N VAL A 156 2.41 8.09 -9.28
CA VAL A 156 2.26 7.33 -8.03
C VAL A 156 2.76 8.17 -6.86
N SER A 157 2.41 7.80 -5.63
CA SER A 157 2.85 8.51 -4.43
C SER A 157 3.23 7.61 -3.27
N PHE A 158 4.06 8.17 -2.39
CA PHE A 158 4.41 7.60 -1.09
C PHE A 158 4.74 8.72 -0.10
N CYS A 159 4.83 8.39 1.19
CA CYS A 159 5.12 9.32 2.27
C CYS A 159 6.40 8.90 2.99
N VAL A 160 7.26 9.86 3.30
CA VAL A 160 8.49 9.65 4.06
C VAL A 160 8.45 10.51 5.31
N ARG A 161 8.66 9.90 6.48
CA ARG A 161 8.85 10.64 7.73
C ARG A 161 10.16 11.43 7.66
N VAL A 162 10.14 12.68 8.07
CA VAL A 162 11.33 13.54 8.17
C VAL A 162 11.69 13.82 9.63
N PRO A 163 12.98 13.98 9.97
CA PRO A 163 14.16 13.93 9.08
C PRO A 163 14.48 12.50 8.62
N SER A 164 14.94 12.36 7.37
CA SER A 164 15.35 11.08 6.79
C SER A 164 16.52 11.23 5.84
N ARG A 165 17.56 10.40 6.03
CA ARG A 165 18.73 10.33 5.13
C ARG A 165 18.34 9.91 3.71
N ALA A 166 17.34 9.03 3.59
CA ALA A 166 16.80 8.62 2.30
C ALA A 166 16.07 9.79 1.61
N SER A 167 15.25 10.55 2.34
CA SER A 167 14.61 11.77 1.80
C SER A 167 15.65 12.80 1.33
N GLN A 168 16.71 13.03 2.11
CA GLN A 168 17.80 13.92 1.70
C GLN A 168 18.45 13.48 0.38
N LEU A 169 18.72 12.18 0.23
CA LEU A 169 19.32 11.65 -1.00
C LEU A 169 18.34 11.73 -2.18
N LEU A 170 17.05 11.41 -1.96
CA LEU A 170 15.99 11.55 -2.97
C LEU A 170 15.88 12.99 -3.48
N HIS A 171 15.93 13.98 -2.59
CA HIS A 171 15.91 15.41 -2.95
C HIS A 171 17.12 15.79 -3.82
N SER A 172 18.31 15.28 -3.50
CA SER A 172 19.51 15.55 -4.28
C SER A 172 19.57 14.80 -5.61
N SER A 173 18.99 13.60 -5.69
CA SER A 173 19.04 12.75 -6.87
C SER A 173 17.98 13.11 -7.90
N GLY A 174 16.75 13.42 -7.45
CA GLY A 174 15.60 13.68 -8.33
C GLY A 174 15.04 12.43 -9.02
N SER A 175 15.74 11.30 -8.95
CA SER A 175 15.37 10.02 -9.58
C SER A 175 15.41 8.87 -8.59
N MET A 176 14.57 7.87 -8.82
CA MET A 176 14.42 6.72 -7.93
C MET A 176 13.85 5.49 -8.63
N VAL A 177 14.00 4.33 -8.01
CA VAL A 177 13.34 3.09 -8.40
C VAL A 177 12.40 2.67 -7.27
N VAL A 178 11.12 2.45 -7.59
CA VAL A 178 10.15 1.84 -6.68
C VAL A 178 10.13 0.34 -6.93
N ASN A 179 10.56 -0.44 -5.94
CA ASN A 179 10.67 -1.89 -6.02
C ASN A 179 9.49 -2.53 -5.27
N MET A 180 8.58 -3.19 -5.99
CA MET A 180 7.41 -3.84 -5.40
C MET A 180 7.81 -5.22 -4.84
N LEU A 181 7.92 -5.33 -3.53
CA LEU A 181 8.46 -6.53 -2.91
C LEU A 181 7.52 -7.74 -3.09
N SER A 182 8.11 -8.89 -3.39
CA SER A 182 7.42 -10.18 -3.34
C SER A 182 7.37 -10.71 -1.91
N HIS A 183 6.44 -11.63 -1.65
CA HIS A 183 6.22 -12.20 -0.31
C HIS A 183 7.45 -12.84 0.34
N GLU A 184 8.46 -13.24 -0.46
CA GLU A 184 9.72 -13.81 0.03
C GLU A 184 10.69 -12.72 0.55
N GLN A 185 10.42 -11.44 0.28
CA GLN A 185 11.38 -10.35 0.49
C GLN A 185 11.20 -9.61 1.83
N VAL A 186 10.87 -10.35 2.89
CA VAL A 186 10.77 -9.80 4.26
C VAL A 186 12.12 -9.24 4.72
N GLN A 187 13.22 -9.89 4.37
CA GLN A 187 14.57 -9.44 4.72
C GLN A 187 14.89 -8.07 4.12
N GLN A 188 14.55 -7.84 2.85
CA GLN A 188 14.72 -6.57 2.16
C GLN A 188 13.89 -5.49 2.85
N SER A 189 12.61 -5.75 3.13
CA SER A 189 11.77 -4.81 3.88
C SER A 189 12.38 -4.43 5.23
N THR A 190 12.98 -5.38 5.94
CA THR A 190 13.62 -5.14 7.24
C THR A 190 14.89 -4.31 7.08
N ALA A 191 15.75 -4.67 6.11
CA ALA A 191 17.02 -3.98 5.83
C ALA A 191 16.80 -2.51 5.47
N PHE A 192 15.80 -2.21 4.64
CA PHE A 192 15.48 -0.85 4.18
C PHE A 192 14.57 -0.06 5.14
N SER A 193 14.12 -0.66 6.24
CA SER A 193 13.43 0.05 7.34
C SER A 193 14.40 0.54 8.43
N SER A 194 15.60 -0.04 8.49
CA SER A 194 16.62 0.33 9.48
C SER A 194 17.49 1.50 8.97
N PRO A 195 17.59 2.62 9.71
CA PRO A 195 18.39 3.76 9.29
C PRO A 195 19.89 3.46 9.34
N ASP A 196 20.35 2.57 10.24
CA ASP A 196 21.77 2.35 10.54
C ASP A 196 22.35 1.07 9.90
N ALA A 197 21.54 0.34 9.15
CA ALA A 197 21.99 -0.86 8.46
C ALA A 197 22.81 -0.53 7.20
N ASP A 198 23.75 -1.40 6.87
CA ASP A 198 24.27 -1.51 5.51
C ASP A 198 23.20 -2.19 4.63
N GLN A 199 22.28 -1.35 4.12
CA GLN A 199 20.99 -1.80 3.54
C GLN A 199 21.15 -2.75 2.34
N PHE A 200 22.30 -2.73 1.67
CA PHE A 200 22.55 -3.46 0.43
C PHE A 200 23.50 -4.66 0.58
N LYS A 201 24.13 -4.86 1.76
CA LYS A 201 25.17 -5.89 1.95
C LYS A 201 24.75 -7.31 1.56
N ASP A 202 23.57 -7.72 2.03
CA ASP A 202 23.03 -9.08 1.84
C ASP A 202 21.73 -9.06 1.02
N VAL A 203 21.53 -8.00 0.23
CA VAL A 203 20.36 -7.85 -0.65
C VAL A 203 20.82 -7.97 -2.09
N PRO A 204 20.31 -8.93 -2.88
CA PRO A 204 20.58 -8.99 -4.30
C PRO A 204 19.98 -7.79 -5.06
N PHE A 205 20.82 -7.07 -5.80
CA PHE A 205 20.43 -5.94 -6.65
C PHE A 205 21.37 -5.84 -7.85
N PHE A 206 20.98 -5.07 -8.86
CA PHE A 206 21.87 -4.59 -9.92
C PHE A 206 21.68 -3.08 -10.12
N ASP A 207 22.67 -2.43 -10.71
CA ASP A 207 22.56 -1.02 -11.09
C ASP A 207 21.98 -0.93 -12.50
N ASP A 208 20.90 -0.15 -12.66
CA ASP A 208 20.32 0.10 -13.97
C ASP A 208 21.38 0.75 -14.89
N PRO A 209 21.63 0.19 -16.09
CA PRO A 209 22.77 0.59 -16.91
C PRO A 209 22.63 2.01 -17.49
N ILE A 210 21.43 2.59 -17.47
CA ILE A 210 21.17 3.93 -18.03
C ILE A 210 21.26 4.98 -16.91
N THR A 211 20.66 4.69 -15.76
CA THR A 211 20.49 5.67 -14.67
C THR A 211 21.47 5.49 -13.52
N GLY A 212 22.10 4.32 -13.39
CA GLY A 212 22.94 3.96 -12.24
C GLY A 212 22.14 3.79 -10.93
N LEU A 213 20.81 3.72 -11.01
CA LEU A 213 19.95 3.52 -9.86
C LEU A 213 19.87 2.03 -9.49
N PRO A 214 19.93 1.67 -8.20
CA PRO A 214 19.87 0.27 -7.76
C PRO A 214 18.46 -0.31 -7.89
N VAL A 215 18.33 -1.41 -8.61
CA VAL A 215 17.10 -2.19 -8.79
C VAL A 215 17.21 -3.51 -8.01
N LEU A 216 16.24 -3.78 -7.13
CA LEU A 216 16.25 -5.00 -6.31
C LEU A 216 15.80 -6.23 -7.12
N MET A 217 16.52 -7.34 -6.95
CA MET A 217 16.20 -8.61 -7.60
C MET A 217 15.13 -9.39 -6.81
N GLY A 218 14.33 -10.20 -7.50
CA GLY A 218 13.26 -11.02 -6.92
C GLY A 218 11.96 -10.28 -6.61
N THR A 219 11.84 -9.02 -7.05
CA THR A 219 10.65 -8.18 -6.86
C THR A 219 9.53 -8.57 -7.82
N VAL A 220 8.27 -8.28 -7.45
CA VAL A 220 7.11 -8.45 -8.34
C VAL A 220 7.24 -7.54 -9.56
N GLY A 221 7.89 -6.39 -9.40
CA GLY A 221 8.25 -5.49 -10.47
C GLY A 221 8.95 -4.26 -9.94
N ALA A 222 9.45 -3.43 -10.85
CA ALA A 222 10.08 -2.16 -10.53
C ALA A 222 9.54 -1.03 -11.41
N MET A 223 9.40 0.17 -10.83
CA MET A 223 9.08 1.39 -11.56
C MET A 223 10.24 2.36 -11.45
N HIS A 224 10.77 2.80 -12.58
CA HIS A 224 11.76 3.88 -12.65
C HIS A 224 11.02 5.20 -12.70
N CYS A 225 11.39 6.12 -11.80
CA CYS A 225 10.62 7.33 -11.58
C CYS A 225 11.50 8.56 -11.39
N GLU A 226 10.92 9.72 -11.70
CA GLU A 226 11.46 11.03 -11.37
C GLU A 226 10.50 11.80 -10.46
N VAL A 227 11.03 12.76 -9.71
CA VAL A 227 10.22 13.61 -8.83
C VAL A 227 9.30 14.49 -9.68
N PHE A 228 8.00 14.40 -9.41
CA PHE A 228 7.01 15.32 -9.97
C PHE A 228 6.70 16.46 -9.00
N LYS A 229 6.45 16.13 -7.72
CA LYS A 229 6.16 17.10 -6.67
C LYS A 229 6.41 16.52 -5.28
N VAL A 230 6.93 17.34 -4.37
CA VAL A 230 7.02 17.00 -2.94
C VAL A 230 6.17 17.98 -2.13
N VAL A 231 5.35 17.46 -1.23
CA VAL A 231 4.45 18.26 -0.37
C VAL A 231 4.76 17.99 1.10
N GLN A 232 5.13 19.02 1.85
CA GLN A 232 5.33 18.91 3.30
C GLN A 232 3.98 18.78 4.02
N LEU A 233 3.82 17.70 4.78
CA LEU A 233 2.63 17.38 5.56
C LEU A 233 3.02 17.08 7.01
N GLY A 234 3.25 18.13 7.81
CA GLY A 234 3.63 17.98 9.22
C GLY A 234 5.01 17.35 9.35
N ASP A 235 5.09 16.15 9.95
CA ASP A 235 6.33 15.39 10.14
C ASP A 235 6.65 14.40 8.99
N HIS A 236 5.91 14.49 7.88
CA HIS A 236 6.13 13.71 6.68
C HIS A 236 6.21 14.59 5.43
N GLU A 237 6.87 14.08 4.41
CA GLU A 237 6.78 14.57 3.03
C GLU A 237 5.97 13.57 2.21
N MET A 238 4.97 14.05 1.47
CA MET A 238 4.30 13.28 0.42
C MET A 238 5.03 13.50 -0.90
N TRP A 239 5.57 12.43 -1.45
CA TRP A 239 6.26 12.38 -2.72
C TRP A 239 5.27 11.94 -3.79
N ILE A 240 5.09 12.76 -4.82
CA ILE A 240 4.38 12.43 -6.06
C ILE A 240 5.45 12.30 -7.13
N ILE A 241 5.50 11.16 -7.79
CA ILE A 241 6.56 10.81 -8.72
C ILE A 241 5.96 10.37 -10.05
N LYS A 242 6.63 10.69 -11.14
CA LYS A 242 6.25 10.30 -12.50
C LYS A 242 6.95 9.00 -12.86
N VAL A 243 6.18 8.03 -13.34
CA VAL A 243 6.70 6.74 -13.82
C VAL A 243 7.21 6.90 -15.25
N LEU A 244 8.48 6.55 -15.47
CA LEU A 244 9.15 6.66 -16.78
C LEU A 244 9.26 5.30 -17.48
N LYS A 245 9.45 4.22 -16.70
CA LYS A 245 9.61 2.84 -17.18
C LYS A 245 9.09 1.88 -16.12
N VAL A 246 8.46 0.79 -16.56
CA VAL A 246 8.01 -0.31 -15.71
C VAL A 246 8.71 -1.59 -16.13
N GLU A 247 9.18 -2.36 -15.15
CA GLU A 247 9.70 -3.71 -15.31
C GLU A 247 8.78 -4.68 -14.58
N GLU A 248 8.25 -5.67 -15.31
CA GLU A 248 7.46 -6.75 -14.73
C GLU A 248 8.38 -7.90 -14.33
N GLY A 249 8.30 -8.34 -13.07
CA GLY A 249 9.10 -9.43 -12.53
C GLY A 249 10.61 -9.16 -12.64
N VAL A 250 11.24 -8.59 -11.62
CA VAL A 250 12.70 -8.38 -11.68
C VAL A 250 13.41 -9.65 -11.24
N GLY A 251 14.10 -10.30 -12.19
CA GLY A 251 14.67 -11.64 -12.09
C GLY A 251 15.24 -11.99 -10.70
N GLY A 252 14.78 -13.11 -10.15
CA GLY A 252 15.48 -13.78 -9.06
C GLY A 252 16.58 -14.70 -9.61
N GLU A 253 17.31 -15.37 -8.74
CA GLU A 253 18.30 -16.42 -9.09
C GLU A 253 17.71 -17.55 -9.97
N HIS A 254 16.38 -17.63 -10.08
CA HIS A 254 15.63 -18.60 -10.86
C HIS A 254 14.82 -18.01 -12.04
N GLY A 255 15.11 -16.78 -12.48
CA GLY A 255 14.46 -16.13 -13.63
C GLY A 255 13.22 -15.29 -13.30
N LEU A 256 12.48 -14.89 -14.35
CA LEU A 256 11.19 -14.18 -14.24
C LEU A 256 10.20 -15.04 -13.46
N ARG A 257 9.76 -14.59 -12.29
CA ARG A 257 8.74 -15.28 -11.51
C ARG A 257 7.37 -14.71 -11.85
N GLU A 258 6.76 -15.22 -12.93
CA GLU A 258 5.40 -14.85 -13.37
C GLU A 258 4.33 -15.00 -12.26
N GLU A 259 4.59 -15.81 -11.21
CA GLU A 259 3.64 -16.06 -10.11
C GLU A 259 4.02 -15.40 -8.77
N SER A 260 5.02 -14.51 -8.73
CA SER A 260 5.45 -13.87 -7.48
C SER A 260 4.34 -12.99 -6.88
N LYS A 261 3.79 -13.44 -5.75
CA LYS A 261 2.77 -12.68 -5.00
C LYS A 261 3.39 -11.51 -4.24
N PRO A 262 2.70 -10.37 -4.11
CA PRO A 262 3.24 -9.21 -3.39
C PRO A 262 3.28 -9.45 -1.89
N LEU A 263 4.27 -8.81 -1.26
CA LEU A 263 4.37 -8.68 0.20
C LEU A 263 3.37 -7.63 0.69
N LEU A 264 2.59 -7.99 1.69
CA LEU A 264 1.66 -7.10 2.38
C LEU A 264 2.10 -6.89 3.82
N TYR A 265 1.80 -5.72 4.36
CA TYR A 265 1.92 -5.43 5.78
C TYR A 265 0.54 -5.20 6.37
N TYR A 266 0.21 -5.96 7.41
CA TYR A 266 -1.09 -5.92 8.08
C TYR A 266 -0.90 -6.26 9.57
N ASP A 267 -1.48 -5.44 10.44
CA ASP A 267 -1.47 -5.60 11.89
C ASP A 267 -0.10 -5.98 12.47
N ARG A 268 0.91 -5.16 12.14
CA ARG A 268 2.32 -5.33 12.57
C ARG A 268 3.01 -6.61 12.08
N GLY A 269 2.46 -7.28 11.08
CA GLY A 269 3.04 -8.48 10.51
C GLY A 269 3.06 -8.46 8.98
N TYR A 270 4.00 -9.21 8.42
CA TYR A 270 4.04 -9.50 6.99
C TYR A 270 2.98 -10.56 6.63
N ARG A 271 2.37 -10.40 5.44
CA ARG A 271 1.36 -11.28 4.85
C ARG A 271 1.60 -11.38 3.35
N SER A 272 0.95 -12.36 2.71
CA SER A 272 0.92 -12.48 1.24
C SER A 272 -0.53 -12.48 0.75
N VAL A 273 -0.73 -12.05 -0.51
CA VAL A 273 -2.06 -12.13 -1.13
C VAL A 273 -2.47 -13.59 -1.28
N GLY A 274 -3.66 -13.88 -0.77
CA GLY A 274 -4.35 -15.11 -1.10
C GLY A 274 -3.91 -16.34 -0.34
N ASP A 275 -3.44 -16.26 0.91
CA ASP A 275 -3.56 -17.41 1.83
C ASP A 275 -5.02 -17.58 2.25
N GLN A 276 -5.72 -16.50 2.62
CA GLN A 276 -7.17 -16.58 2.85
C GLN A 276 -7.95 -16.87 1.57
N VAL A 277 -7.57 -16.33 0.40
CA VAL A 277 -8.21 -16.68 -0.89
C VAL A 277 -7.90 -18.14 -1.27
N PHE A 278 -6.68 -18.61 -0.98
CA PHE A 278 -6.29 -20.01 -1.15
C PHE A 278 -7.12 -20.92 -0.24
N MET A 279 -7.20 -20.62 1.06
CA MET A 279 -8.02 -21.36 2.03
C MET A 279 -9.52 -21.28 1.68
N LYS A 280 -9.99 -20.12 1.22
CA LYS A 280 -11.35 -19.89 0.71
C LYS A 280 -11.68 -20.79 -0.49
N ALA A 281 -10.71 -21.09 -1.36
CA ALA A 281 -10.89 -22.08 -2.41
C ALA A 281 -11.12 -23.51 -1.87
N PHE A 282 -10.67 -23.80 -0.65
CA PHE A 282 -10.99 -25.05 0.06
C PHE A 282 -12.24 -24.94 0.95
N THR A 283 -12.64 -23.77 1.43
CA THR A 283 -13.78 -23.65 2.38
C THR A 283 -15.10 -23.22 1.72
N GLU A 284 -15.07 -22.37 0.69
CA GLU A 284 -16.29 -21.83 0.06
C GLU A 284 -16.75 -22.59 -1.18
N ASN A 285 -15.86 -23.41 -1.76
CA ASN A 285 -16.23 -24.37 -2.80
C ASN A 285 -16.23 -25.82 -2.27
N ASP A 286 -16.62 -26.07 -1.01
CA ASP A 286 -16.70 -27.45 -0.45
C ASP A 286 -15.38 -28.26 -0.52
N GLY A 287 -14.20 -27.63 -0.55
CA GLY A 287 -12.91 -28.31 -0.69
C GLY A 287 -12.38 -28.44 -2.12
N THR A 288 -12.99 -27.79 -3.12
CA THR A 288 -12.59 -27.97 -4.53
C THR A 288 -11.63 -26.90 -5.02
N LEU A 289 -10.32 -27.15 -4.86
CA LEU A 289 -9.37 -26.71 -5.89
C LEU A 289 -9.56 -27.57 -7.14
N ASN A 290 -9.37 -26.99 -8.33
CA ASN A 290 -9.27 -27.77 -9.57
C ASN A 290 -8.19 -28.87 -9.38
N THR A 291 -8.45 -30.12 -9.78
CA THR A 291 -7.54 -31.25 -9.60
C THR A 291 -6.18 -31.05 -10.27
N THR A 292 -6.08 -30.21 -11.31
CA THR A 292 -4.79 -29.81 -11.91
C THR A 292 -3.97 -28.90 -11.00
N LYS A 293 -4.62 -28.19 -10.08
CA LYS A 293 -4.01 -27.32 -9.07
C LYS A 293 -3.83 -28.04 -7.72
N TRP A 294 -4.32 -29.28 -7.59
CA TRP A 294 -4.11 -30.15 -6.43
C TRP A 294 -2.73 -30.82 -6.49
N THR A 295 -1.69 -30.03 -6.30
CA THR A 295 -0.29 -30.51 -6.25
C THR A 295 0.07 -30.91 -4.83
N HIS A 296 1.13 -31.74 -4.68
CA HIS A 296 1.67 -32.11 -3.37
C HIS A 296 1.93 -30.88 -2.48
N ARG A 297 2.53 -29.86 -3.08
CA ARG A 297 2.80 -28.56 -2.47
C ARG A 297 1.53 -27.82 -2.02
N ALA A 298 0.45 -27.88 -2.80
CA ALA A 298 -0.79 -27.19 -2.48
C ALA A 298 -1.43 -27.78 -1.21
N HIS A 299 -1.63 -29.08 -1.11
CA HIS A 299 -2.26 -29.63 0.10
C HIS A 299 -1.37 -29.56 1.34
N LEU A 300 -0.03 -29.51 1.19
CA LEU A 300 0.88 -29.19 2.30
C LEU A 300 0.73 -27.74 2.80
N ARG A 301 0.60 -26.78 1.88
CA ARG A 301 0.32 -25.38 2.23
C ARG A 301 -1.02 -25.25 2.95
N MET A 302 -2.03 -26.01 2.53
CA MET A 302 -3.33 -26.08 3.23
C MET A 302 -3.17 -26.66 4.65
N ALA A 303 -2.46 -27.78 4.78
CA ALA A 303 -2.20 -28.40 6.08
C ALA A 303 -1.46 -27.45 7.03
N TRP A 304 -0.42 -26.77 6.54
CA TRP A 304 0.33 -25.77 7.30
C TRP A 304 -0.55 -24.62 7.79
N ASN A 305 -1.43 -24.07 6.92
CA ASN A 305 -2.35 -23.01 7.31
C ASN A 305 -3.30 -23.48 8.42
N TYR A 306 -3.94 -24.65 8.29
CA TYR A 306 -4.81 -25.18 9.34
C TYR A 306 -4.08 -25.48 10.65
N ILE A 307 -2.86 -26.03 10.60
CA ILE A 307 -2.06 -26.31 11.80
C ILE A 307 -1.71 -25.03 12.55
N ARG A 308 -1.40 -23.94 11.84
CA ARG A 308 -1.09 -22.65 12.46
C ARG A 308 -2.34 -21.99 13.05
N GLU A 309 -3.48 -22.07 12.37
CA GLU A 309 -4.71 -21.42 12.81
C GLU A 309 -5.42 -22.16 13.95
N LEU A 310 -5.46 -23.49 13.89
CA LEU A 310 -6.22 -24.32 14.84
C LEU A 310 -5.33 -25.01 15.88
N GLY A 311 -4.03 -25.07 15.64
CA GLY A 311 -3.12 -25.94 16.38
C GLY A 311 -3.07 -27.37 15.80
N PRO A 312 -1.99 -28.13 16.07
CA PRO A 312 -1.75 -29.44 15.45
C PRO A 312 -2.82 -30.48 15.77
N ASP A 313 -3.39 -30.44 16.99
CA ASP A 313 -4.37 -31.44 17.43
C ASP A 313 -5.76 -31.19 16.81
N ALA A 314 -6.18 -29.93 16.68
CA ALA A 314 -7.47 -29.57 16.10
C ALA A 314 -7.46 -29.50 14.56
N ALA A 315 -6.29 -29.26 13.95
CA ALA A 315 -6.16 -29.19 12.49
C ALA A 315 -6.30 -30.54 11.79
N GLY A 316 -5.84 -31.62 12.41
CA GLY A 316 -5.81 -32.96 11.82
C GLY A 316 -7.16 -33.41 11.23
N PRO A 317 -8.27 -33.39 12.00
CA PRO A 317 -9.59 -33.74 11.51
C PRO A 317 -10.05 -32.88 10.33
N VAL A 318 -9.82 -31.55 10.39
CA VAL A 318 -10.24 -30.60 9.35
C VAL A 318 -9.48 -30.84 8.04
N ILE A 319 -8.17 -31.08 8.12
CA ILE A 319 -7.32 -31.41 6.97
C ILE A 319 -7.81 -32.69 6.30
N LYS A 320 -8.01 -33.76 7.07
CA LYS A 320 -8.48 -35.06 6.56
C LYS A 320 -9.83 -34.94 5.87
N GLN A 321 -10.80 -34.27 6.51
CA GLN A 321 -12.11 -34.03 5.93
C GLN A 321 -12.02 -33.25 4.61
N THR A 322 -11.18 -32.21 4.55
CA THR A 322 -11.00 -31.40 3.34
C THR A 322 -10.45 -32.25 2.18
N ILE A 323 -9.44 -33.09 2.44
CA ILE A 323 -8.84 -33.98 1.43
C ILE A 323 -9.84 -35.04 0.97
N GLN A 324 -10.60 -35.64 1.89
CA GLN A 324 -11.63 -36.63 1.56
C GLN A 324 -12.76 -36.04 0.71
N SER A 325 -13.24 -34.84 1.05
CA SER A 325 -14.26 -34.13 0.27
C SER A 325 -13.79 -33.84 -1.16
N HIS A 326 -12.52 -33.49 -1.34
CA HIS A 326 -11.92 -33.29 -2.66
C HIS A 326 -11.96 -34.57 -3.52
N PHE A 327 -11.46 -35.69 -3.00
CA PHE A 327 -11.38 -36.95 -3.77
C PHE A 327 -12.73 -37.62 -4.01
N LYS A 328 -13.73 -37.41 -3.15
CA LYS A 328 -15.09 -37.95 -3.36
C LYS A 328 -15.78 -37.40 -4.62
N LYS A 329 -15.42 -36.20 -5.09
CA LYS A 329 -16.04 -35.56 -6.26
C LYS A 329 -15.38 -35.95 -7.59
N ASP A 330 -14.13 -36.40 -7.60
CA ASP A 330 -13.48 -36.97 -8.80
C ASP A 330 -13.61 -38.49 -8.75
N THR A 331 -14.61 -39.04 -9.44
CA THR A 331 -14.89 -40.48 -9.48
C THR A 331 -13.71 -41.33 -9.99
N ARG A 332 -12.75 -40.72 -10.68
CA ARG A 332 -11.51 -41.37 -11.14
C ARG A 332 -10.41 -41.45 -10.07
N LYS A 333 -10.52 -40.65 -9.00
CA LYS A 333 -9.53 -40.53 -7.91
C LYS A 333 -10.12 -40.80 -6.52
N SER A 334 -11.35 -41.30 -6.44
CA SER A 334 -12.03 -41.61 -5.17
C SER A 334 -11.27 -42.61 -4.28
N GLN A 335 -10.40 -43.44 -4.87
CA GLN A 335 -9.50 -44.36 -4.16
C GLN A 335 -8.10 -43.79 -3.86
N ALA A 336 -7.84 -42.51 -4.15
CA ALA A 336 -6.52 -41.90 -3.94
C ALA A 336 -6.26 -41.46 -2.49
N TYR A 337 -7.29 -41.48 -1.63
CA TYR A 337 -7.12 -41.17 -0.21
C TYR A 337 -6.48 -42.35 0.54
N ASN A 338 -5.47 -42.07 1.37
CA ASN A 338 -4.85 -43.03 2.26
C ASN A 338 -4.63 -42.38 3.63
N GLU A 339 -5.32 -42.91 4.65
CA GLU A 339 -5.34 -42.36 6.01
C GLU A 339 -3.94 -42.29 6.63
N THR A 340 -3.11 -43.32 6.44
CA THR A 340 -1.75 -43.37 6.98
C THR A 340 -0.85 -42.33 6.31
N ILE A 341 -0.87 -42.23 4.97
CA ILE A 341 -0.06 -41.25 4.23
C ILE A 341 -0.45 -39.83 4.62
N THR A 342 -1.74 -39.52 4.65
CA THR A 342 -2.22 -38.19 5.05
C THR A 342 -1.82 -37.85 6.48
N SER A 343 -1.98 -38.78 7.42
CA SER A 343 -1.60 -38.57 8.83
C SER A 343 -0.09 -38.37 9.00
N PHE A 344 0.73 -39.11 8.23
CA PHE A 344 2.19 -38.93 8.21
C PHE A 344 2.58 -37.50 7.83
N TYR A 345 2.06 -36.97 6.71
CA TYR A 345 2.41 -35.60 6.28
C TYR A 345 1.87 -34.53 7.23
N ILE A 346 0.71 -34.73 7.86
CA ILE A 346 0.21 -33.83 8.92
C ILE A 346 1.19 -33.79 10.10
N ALA A 347 1.68 -34.96 10.53
CA ALA A 347 2.68 -35.05 11.60
C ALA A 347 4.01 -34.38 11.21
N LEU A 348 4.45 -34.58 9.98
CA LEU A 348 5.70 -34.00 9.46
C LEU A 348 5.62 -32.46 9.39
N VAL A 349 4.53 -31.90 8.86
CA VAL A 349 4.31 -30.44 8.85
C VAL A 349 4.20 -29.90 10.28
N SER A 350 3.53 -30.64 11.18
CA SER A 350 3.43 -30.24 12.60
C SER A 350 4.80 -30.20 13.28
N ALA A 351 5.68 -31.16 12.97
CA ALA A 351 7.05 -31.19 13.47
C ALA A 351 7.88 -30.00 12.94
N ALA A 352 7.74 -29.66 11.65
CA ALA A 352 8.38 -28.51 11.02
C ALA A 352 7.94 -27.19 11.69
N VAL A 353 6.63 -26.99 11.85
CA VAL A 353 6.06 -25.79 12.50
C VAL A 353 6.56 -25.64 13.94
N ARG A 354 6.69 -26.74 14.69
CA ARG A 354 7.22 -26.70 16.07
C ARG A 354 8.71 -26.36 16.14
N SER A 355 9.46 -26.62 15.08
CA SER A 355 10.89 -26.31 15.01
C SER A 355 11.17 -24.89 14.51
N PHE A 356 10.28 -24.34 13.69
CA PHE A 356 10.49 -23.08 12.98
C PHE A 356 9.98 -21.86 13.79
N LYS A 357 10.80 -21.38 14.73
CA LYS A 357 10.41 -20.31 15.69
C LYS A 357 10.49 -18.88 15.16
N ASP A 358 11.32 -18.61 14.14
CA ASP A 358 11.70 -17.24 13.78
C ASP A 358 10.87 -16.65 12.61
N TYR A 359 10.06 -17.48 11.93
CA TYR A 359 9.30 -17.07 10.74
C TYR A 359 7.93 -17.78 10.68
N GLU A 360 7.13 -17.64 11.75
CA GLU A 360 5.84 -18.33 11.94
C GLU A 360 4.80 -18.10 10.82
N ASN A 361 5.05 -17.17 9.88
CA ASN A 361 4.08 -16.74 8.88
C ASN A 361 4.45 -17.00 7.42
N ASP A 362 5.52 -17.75 7.13
CA ASP A 362 5.93 -18.03 5.73
C ASP A 362 6.08 -19.53 5.43
N PHE A 363 5.19 -20.06 4.58
CA PHE A 363 5.23 -21.45 4.11
C PHE A 363 6.43 -21.71 3.20
N PHE A 364 6.88 -20.72 2.44
CA PHE A 364 7.96 -20.86 1.48
C PHE A 364 9.30 -21.00 2.21
N ALA A 365 9.54 -20.12 3.18
CA ALA A 365 10.67 -20.25 4.09
C ALA A 365 10.67 -21.59 4.85
N LEU A 366 9.48 -22.08 5.25
CA LEU A 366 9.36 -23.40 5.89
C LEU A 366 9.83 -24.53 4.96
N VAL A 367 9.37 -24.56 3.71
CA VAL A 367 9.75 -25.65 2.76
C VAL A 367 11.15 -25.49 2.19
N GLU A 368 11.72 -24.28 2.20
CA GLU A 368 13.14 -24.07 1.89
C GLU A 368 14.02 -24.61 3.03
N ARG A 369 13.60 -24.39 4.28
CA ARG A 369 14.29 -24.91 5.45
C ARG A 369 14.17 -26.43 5.59
N TYR A 370 13.00 -26.98 5.25
CA TYR A 370 12.66 -28.40 5.34
C TYR A 370 12.22 -28.94 3.97
N PRO A 371 13.15 -29.07 3.00
CA PRO A 371 12.83 -29.51 1.64
C PRO A 371 12.22 -30.91 1.59
N GLU A 372 12.48 -31.75 2.60
CA GLU A 372 11.86 -33.07 2.75
C GLU A 372 10.33 -33.01 2.87
N LEU A 373 9.74 -31.87 3.23
CA LEU A 373 8.29 -31.69 3.20
C LEU A 373 7.73 -31.82 1.79
N LEU A 374 8.46 -31.39 0.76
CA LEU A 374 8.00 -31.40 -0.64
C LEU A 374 8.36 -32.68 -1.39
N ASP A 375 9.22 -33.54 -0.83
CA ASP A 375 9.59 -34.81 -1.45
C ASP A 375 8.56 -35.90 -1.10
N PRO A 376 7.78 -36.41 -2.08
CA PRO A 376 6.81 -37.48 -1.84
C PRO A 376 7.45 -38.77 -1.32
N LYS A 377 8.76 -38.97 -1.54
CA LYS A 377 9.51 -40.15 -1.11
C LYS A 377 9.98 -40.08 0.34
N THR A 378 9.86 -38.93 1.01
CA THR A 378 10.25 -38.80 2.43
C THR A 378 9.57 -39.85 3.31
N ILE A 379 8.33 -40.24 2.98
CA ILE A 379 7.59 -41.28 3.69
C ILE A 379 8.28 -42.65 3.67
N GLU A 380 9.07 -42.97 2.64
CA GLU A 380 9.79 -44.24 2.48
C GLU A 380 10.93 -44.38 3.51
N THR A 381 11.33 -43.29 4.16
CA THR A 381 12.30 -43.33 5.27
C THR A 381 11.67 -43.74 6.61
N TYR A 382 10.34 -43.69 6.70
CA TYR A 382 9.57 -44.02 7.90
C TYR A 382 8.78 -45.31 7.73
N TYR A 383 8.28 -45.59 6.53
CA TYR A 383 7.43 -46.73 6.24
C TYR A 383 8.01 -47.65 5.16
N SER A 384 7.86 -48.96 5.36
CA SER A 384 8.04 -49.94 4.30
C SER A 384 6.88 -49.90 3.29
N SER A 385 7.18 -50.29 2.05
CA SER A 385 6.15 -50.40 1.00
C SER A 385 5.06 -51.42 1.35
N GLU A 386 5.42 -52.50 2.04
CA GLU A 386 4.48 -53.53 2.49
C GLU A 386 3.47 -52.94 3.48
N ARG A 387 3.92 -52.15 4.45
CA ARG A 387 3.05 -51.54 5.46
C ARG A 387 2.06 -50.54 4.86
N LEU A 388 2.51 -49.67 3.94
CA LEU A 388 1.65 -48.66 3.30
C LEU A 388 0.58 -49.24 2.38
N ARG A 389 0.81 -50.42 1.81
CA ARG A 389 -0.11 -51.07 0.85
C ARG A 389 -1.25 -51.84 1.52
N THR A 390 -1.22 -52.01 2.84
CA THR A 390 -2.27 -52.72 3.58
C THR A 390 -3.62 -51.99 3.51
N GLU A 391 -4.73 -52.73 3.47
CA GLU A 391 -6.08 -52.14 3.56
C GLU A 391 -6.27 -51.37 4.86
N LYS A 392 -5.67 -51.85 5.96
CA LYS A 392 -5.67 -51.13 7.23
C LYS A 392 -5.03 -49.75 7.10
N ALA A 393 -3.86 -49.63 6.47
CA ALA A 393 -3.18 -48.34 6.31
C ALA A 393 -3.97 -47.33 5.45
N LYS A 394 -4.80 -47.82 4.53
CA LYS A 394 -5.66 -46.96 3.70
C LYS A 394 -6.79 -46.31 4.52
N HIS A 395 -7.35 -47.02 5.50
CA HIS A 395 -8.55 -46.60 6.23
C HIS A 395 -8.28 -46.12 7.66
N GLU A 396 -7.20 -46.57 8.27
CA GLU A 396 -6.78 -46.25 9.63
C GLU A 396 -5.32 -45.81 9.64
N PHE A 397 -4.97 -44.96 10.59
CA PHE A 397 -3.58 -44.62 10.81
C PHE A 397 -2.84 -45.83 11.39
N VAL A 398 -1.77 -46.23 10.72
CA VAL A 398 -0.82 -47.24 11.19
C VAL A 398 0.51 -46.55 11.45
N GLU A 399 1.10 -46.78 12.63
CA GLU A 399 2.41 -46.22 12.99
C GLU A 399 3.52 -46.63 12.00
N PRO A 400 4.60 -45.86 11.84
CA PRO A 400 5.76 -46.26 11.04
C PRO A 400 6.43 -47.57 11.52
N ASP A 401 7.05 -48.33 10.61
CA ASP A 401 7.84 -49.54 10.92
C ASP A 401 9.36 -49.39 10.76
N LEU A 402 9.84 -48.41 9.99
CA LEU A 402 11.28 -48.21 9.79
C LEU A 402 11.86 -47.18 10.76
N ARG A 403 11.12 -46.09 11.02
CA ARG A 403 11.56 -45.00 11.90
C ARG A 403 10.36 -44.33 12.56
N PRO A 404 10.39 -43.98 13.87
CA PRO A 404 9.28 -43.28 14.52
C PRO A 404 9.06 -41.87 13.94
N LEU A 405 7.83 -41.36 14.03
CA LEU A 405 7.50 -40.01 13.61
C LEU A 405 8.34 -38.95 14.33
N PRO A 406 8.82 -37.92 13.62
CA PRO A 406 9.62 -36.86 14.23
C PRO A 406 8.74 -35.98 15.12
N LYS A 407 9.22 -35.65 16.33
CA LYS A 407 8.55 -34.65 17.19
C LYS A 407 8.88 -33.22 16.79
N LYS A 408 10.03 -33.04 16.12
CA LYS A 408 10.63 -31.81 15.60
C LYS A 408 11.52 -32.17 14.40
N LEU A 409 11.63 -31.26 13.44
CA LEU A 409 12.57 -31.34 12.32
C LEU A 409 13.80 -30.46 12.53
#